data_AF-A0A7X9SKG7-F1
#
_entry.id   AF-A0A7X9SKG7-F1
#
_cell.length_a   1.000
_cell.length_b   1.000
_cell.length_c   1.000
_cell.angle_alpha   90.00
_cell.angle_beta   90.00
_cell.angle_gamma   90.00
#
_symmetry.space_group_name_H-M   'P 1'
#
loop_
_entity.id
_entity.type
_entity.pdbx_description
1 polymer ?
#
loop_
_entity_poly.entity_id
_entity_poly.type
_entity_poly.pdbx_seq_one_letter_code
_entity_poly.pdbx_strand_id
1 'polypeptide(L)'
;MRKLISGALVVISVLVLSPIGASAEWRQDNSGWWYSEGNSYAKGWRDINGKTYYFDSNGYMKTGWVQDNYYETWHYFYQDGAMAHGTVIDGYELDEDGTWIKPSKEAEEARNLILKEDSNYISKMNAAYGAKLTKRYFEGNINKFIASDKWNLPVEDVYVFSLTGSYNDEYCGYMVGKTTKNVYCVPHQGGLSIYQIKDNEIIKTYKWLDSYGYDGNWRNLEKDK
;
A
#
# COMPACT_ATOMS: atom_id res chain seq x y z
N MET A 1 4.22 50.67 -82.39
CA MET A 1 3.32 49.48 -82.36
C MET A 1 3.58 48.71 -81.06
N ARG A 2 2.58 48.07 -80.43
CA ARG A 2 2.76 47.38 -79.13
C ARG A 2 3.44 46.00 -79.27
N LYS A 3 4.27 45.62 -78.28
CA LYS A 3 4.41 44.29 -77.63
C LYS A 3 5.59 44.37 -76.64
N LEU A 4 5.32 44.47 -75.33
CA LEU A 4 5.09 43.39 -74.35
C LEU A 4 6.40 42.76 -73.83
N ILE A 5 6.69 43.03 -72.56
CA ILE A 5 7.76 42.37 -71.78
C ILE A 5 7.22 41.06 -71.25
N SER A 6 7.82 39.93 -71.63
CA SER A 6 7.45 38.60 -71.10
C SER A 6 8.04 38.39 -69.70
N GLY A 7 7.30 38.75 -68.66
CA GLY A 7 7.58 38.33 -67.29
C GLY A 7 7.21 36.85 -67.10
N ALA A 8 8.19 36.00 -66.80
CA ALA A 8 7.94 34.60 -66.48
C ALA A 8 7.52 34.46 -65.00
N LEU A 9 6.27 34.06 -64.76
CA LEU A 9 5.75 33.79 -63.41
C LEU A 9 6.10 32.37 -62.98
N VAL A 10 7.21 32.21 -62.25
CA VAL A 10 7.56 30.95 -61.59
C VAL A 10 6.76 30.85 -60.29
N VAL A 11 5.65 30.11 -60.32
CA VAL A 11 4.86 29.81 -59.12
C VAL A 11 5.57 28.72 -58.33
N ILE A 12 6.46 29.12 -57.40
CA ILE A 12 7.00 28.22 -56.38
C ILE A 12 5.90 28.01 -55.33
N SER A 13 5.07 26.99 -55.54
CA SER A 13 4.08 26.54 -54.56
C SER A 13 4.77 25.88 -53.37
N VAL A 14 5.21 26.68 -52.40
CA VAL A 14 5.72 26.19 -51.12
C VAL A 14 4.57 25.52 -50.38
N LEU A 15 4.54 24.18 -50.37
CA LEU A 15 3.72 23.42 -49.45
C LEU A 15 4.28 23.63 -48.04
N VAL A 16 3.71 24.62 -47.33
CA VAL A 16 3.97 24.83 -45.91
C VAL A 16 3.31 23.66 -45.16
N LEU A 17 4.07 22.59 -44.99
CA LEU A 17 3.78 21.56 -44.00
C LEU A 17 3.98 22.19 -42.62
N SER A 18 2.96 22.91 -42.15
CA SER A 18 2.79 23.16 -40.73
C SER A 18 2.89 21.81 -40.02
N PRO A 19 3.86 21.60 -39.10
CA PRO A 19 3.87 20.38 -38.33
C PRO A 19 2.55 20.33 -37.57
N ILE A 20 1.78 19.25 -37.75
CA ILE A 20 0.65 18.95 -36.89
C ILE A 20 1.28 18.60 -35.53
N GLY A 21 1.47 19.63 -34.70
CA GLY A 21 1.86 19.45 -33.32
C GLY A 21 0.83 18.54 -32.68
N ALA A 22 1.27 17.36 -32.24
CA ALA A 22 0.39 16.38 -31.63
C ALA A 22 -0.13 16.95 -30.31
N SER A 23 -1.27 17.63 -30.36
CA SER A 23 -1.93 18.24 -29.20
C SER A 23 -2.46 17.12 -28.31
N ALA A 24 -1.63 16.75 -27.34
CA ALA A 24 -1.98 15.81 -26.30
C ALA A 24 -2.74 16.57 -25.20
N GLU A 25 -3.99 16.18 -24.97
CA GLU A 25 -4.91 16.86 -24.06
C GLU A 25 -5.85 15.87 -23.39
N TRP A 26 -6.30 16.24 -22.19
CA TRP A 26 -7.31 15.50 -21.44
C TRP A 26 -8.70 15.70 -22.03
N ARG A 27 -9.43 14.60 -22.19
CA ARG A 27 -10.80 14.58 -22.73
C ARG A 27 -11.68 13.64 -21.88
N GLN A 28 -12.98 13.87 -21.89
CA GLN A 28 -13.94 13.13 -21.07
C GLN A 28 -15.26 12.89 -21.81
N ASP A 29 -15.91 11.77 -21.52
CA ASP A 29 -17.29 11.44 -21.92
C ASP A 29 -18.02 10.69 -20.78
N ASN A 30 -19.13 10.02 -21.11
CA ASN A 30 -19.91 9.21 -20.17
C ASN A 30 -19.19 7.92 -19.72
N SER A 31 -18.13 7.52 -20.40
CA SER A 31 -17.37 6.28 -20.16
C SER A 31 -16.17 6.54 -19.23
N GLY A 32 -15.53 7.70 -19.34
CA GLY A 32 -14.46 8.14 -18.45
C GLY A 32 -13.61 9.27 -19.01
N TRP A 33 -12.42 9.45 -18.42
CA TRP A 33 -11.36 10.30 -18.96
C TRP A 33 -10.46 9.51 -19.91
N TRP A 34 -9.92 10.16 -20.94
CA TRP A 34 -8.80 9.68 -21.73
C TRP A 34 -7.85 10.84 -22.08
N TYR A 35 -6.70 10.50 -22.64
CA TYR A 35 -5.70 11.46 -23.10
C TYR A 35 -5.47 11.27 -24.60
N SER A 36 -5.53 12.33 -25.40
CA SER A 36 -5.24 12.26 -26.83
C SER A 36 -3.75 12.17 -27.11
N GLU A 37 -3.37 11.45 -28.16
CA GLU A 37 -1.99 11.32 -28.63
C GLU A 37 -1.96 11.47 -30.15
N GLY A 38 -1.94 12.73 -30.62
CA GLY A 38 -2.07 13.06 -32.04
C GLY A 38 -3.41 12.60 -32.62
N ASN A 39 -3.38 11.67 -33.58
CA ASN A 39 -4.57 11.07 -34.18
C ASN A 39 -5.10 9.84 -33.40
N SER A 40 -4.54 9.56 -32.21
CA SER A 40 -4.85 8.41 -31.36
C SER A 40 -5.16 8.86 -29.93
N TYR A 41 -5.21 7.91 -29.01
CA TYR A 41 -5.36 8.10 -27.57
C TYR A 41 -4.44 7.15 -26.80
N ALA A 42 -4.13 7.50 -25.55
CA ALA A 42 -3.20 6.76 -24.69
C ALA A 42 -3.71 5.35 -24.31
N LYS A 43 -2.77 4.42 -24.12
CA LYS A 43 -3.00 3.04 -23.61
C LYS A 43 -1.84 2.58 -22.74
N GLY A 44 -2.14 1.91 -21.62
CA GLY A 44 -1.17 1.55 -20.60
C GLY A 44 -0.62 2.77 -19.86
N TRP A 45 0.61 2.65 -19.36
CA TRP A 45 1.36 3.67 -18.63
C TRP A 45 1.61 4.96 -19.43
N ARG A 46 1.44 6.13 -18.79
CA ARG A 46 1.87 7.44 -19.29
C ARG A 46 2.25 8.39 -18.17
N ASP A 47 3.33 9.14 -18.38
CA ASP A 47 3.67 10.31 -17.58
C ASP A 47 3.14 11.58 -18.25
N ILE A 48 2.25 12.29 -17.56
CA ILE A 48 1.58 13.49 -18.05
C ILE A 48 1.77 14.59 -17.01
N ASN A 49 2.48 15.66 -17.38
CA ASN A 49 2.78 16.82 -16.52
C ASN A 49 3.42 16.45 -15.15
N GLY A 50 4.26 15.40 -15.12
CA GLY A 50 4.95 14.95 -13.89
C GLY A 50 4.10 14.07 -12.96
N LYS A 51 2.95 13.56 -13.43
CA LYS A 51 2.16 12.52 -12.79
C LYS A 51 2.07 11.29 -13.68
N THR A 52 2.18 10.11 -13.10
CA THR A 52 2.00 8.82 -13.81
C THR A 52 0.53 8.40 -13.78
N TYR A 53 0.03 7.94 -14.92
CA TYR A 53 -1.34 7.50 -15.18
C TYR A 53 -1.34 6.14 -15.89
N TYR A 54 -2.45 5.40 -15.80
CA TYR A 54 -2.67 4.17 -16.55
C TYR A 54 -4.02 4.19 -17.28
N PHE A 55 -4.01 3.80 -18.55
CA PHE A 55 -5.19 3.73 -19.42
C PHE A 55 -5.44 2.28 -19.86
N ASP A 56 -6.69 1.82 -19.91
CA ASP A 56 -6.98 0.46 -20.39
C ASP A 56 -6.87 0.30 -21.93
N SER A 57 -7.14 -0.91 -22.40
CA SER A 57 -7.09 -1.27 -23.83
C SER A 57 -8.11 -0.49 -24.69
N ASN A 58 -9.15 0.10 -24.10
CA ASN A 58 -10.11 0.97 -24.78
C ASN A 58 -9.69 2.45 -24.71
N GLY A 59 -8.70 2.79 -23.88
CA GLY A 59 -8.13 4.13 -23.75
C GLY A 59 -8.60 4.91 -22.53
N TYR A 60 -9.41 4.33 -21.65
CA TYR A 60 -9.95 5.04 -20.50
C TYR A 60 -9.01 4.96 -19.30
N MET A 61 -8.81 6.10 -18.65
CA MET A 61 -8.00 6.28 -17.45
C MET A 61 -8.54 5.42 -16.30
N LYS A 62 -7.65 4.77 -15.55
CA LYS A 62 -8.02 3.91 -14.42
C LYS A 62 -7.82 4.64 -13.08
N THR A 63 -8.65 4.23 -12.12
CA THR A 63 -8.63 4.66 -10.73
C THR A 63 -8.84 3.42 -9.84
N GLY A 64 -8.40 3.49 -8.58
CA GLY A 64 -8.34 2.34 -7.68
C GLY A 64 -7.18 1.40 -7.98
N TRP A 65 -7.29 0.16 -7.51
CA TRP A 65 -6.29 -0.89 -7.68
C TRP A 65 -6.29 -1.45 -9.11
N VAL A 66 -5.11 -1.48 -9.73
CA VAL A 66 -4.86 -2.01 -11.08
C VAL A 66 -3.71 -3.00 -11.03
N GLN A 67 -3.86 -4.14 -11.70
CA GLN A 67 -2.77 -5.08 -11.95
C GLN A 67 -2.14 -4.79 -13.32
N ASP A 68 -0.81 -4.63 -13.37
CA ASP A 68 -0.08 -4.74 -14.62
C ASP A 68 0.13 -6.22 -14.95
N ASN A 69 -0.51 -6.69 -16.02
CA ASN A 69 -0.44 -8.08 -16.44
C ASN A 69 0.90 -8.45 -17.13
N TYR A 70 1.78 -7.49 -17.40
CA TYR A 70 3.12 -7.74 -17.97
C TYR A 70 4.16 -8.04 -16.88
N TYR A 71 4.10 -7.34 -15.75
CA TYR A 71 5.02 -7.52 -14.61
C TYR A 71 4.41 -8.30 -13.43
N GLU A 72 3.11 -8.65 -13.50
CA GLU A 72 2.29 -9.21 -12.43
C GLU A 72 2.16 -8.31 -11.17
N THR A 73 2.60 -7.05 -11.26
CA THR A 73 2.59 -6.05 -10.19
C THR A 73 1.22 -5.43 -9.98
N TRP A 74 0.98 -4.89 -8.79
CA TRP A 74 -0.22 -4.12 -8.46
C TRP A 74 0.15 -2.68 -8.12
N HIS A 75 -0.68 -1.75 -8.56
CA HIS A 75 -0.51 -0.31 -8.39
C HIS A 75 -1.86 0.30 -8.02
N TYR A 76 -1.85 1.47 -7.37
CA TYR A 76 -3.08 2.20 -7.05
C TYR A 76 -3.09 3.58 -7.72
N PHE A 77 -4.24 3.96 -8.27
CA PHE A 77 -4.45 5.27 -8.89
C PHE A 77 -5.54 6.03 -8.12
N TYR A 78 -5.25 7.25 -7.70
CA TYR A 78 -6.20 8.12 -7.01
C TYR A 78 -7.40 8.50 -7.91
N GLN A 79 -8.40 9.16 -7.33
CA GLN A 79 -9.62 9.57 -8.06
C GLN A 79 -9.35 10.63 -9.16
N ASP A 80 -8.22 11.33 -9.12
CA ASP A 80 -7.74 12.22 -10.19
C ASP A 80 -6.89 11.48 -11.24
N GLY A 81 -6.74 10.15 -11.12
CA GLY A 81 -5.97 9.28 -12.00
C GLY A 81 -4.47 9.19 -11.69
N ALA A 82 -3.94 9.96 -10.75
CA ALA A 82 -2.51 9.93 -10.43
C ALA A 82 -2.13 8.65 -9.68
N MET A 83 -1.01 8.03 -10.04
CA MET A 83 -0.46 6.89 -9.31
C MET A 83 -0.05 7.27 -7.88
N ALA A 84 -0.34 6.38 -6.92
CA ALA A 84 0.18 6.44 -5.57
C ALA A 84 1.54 5.73 -5.47
N HIS A 85 2.49 6.32 -4.76
CA HIS A 85 3.83 5.76 -4.52
C HIS A 85 4.37 6.23 -3.16
N GLY A 86 5.37 5.53 -2.62
CA GLY A 86 6.01 5.85 -1.33
C GLY A 86 5.02 5.90 -0.15
N THR A 87 3.98 5.05 -0.16
CA THR A 87 2.78 5.26 0.67
C THR A 87 2.01 3.97 0.96
N VAL A 88 1.00 4.04 1.84
CA VAL A 88 0.15 2.90 2.21
C VAL A 88 -1.31 3.18 1.84
N ILE A 89 -1.90 2.32 1.01
CA ILE A 89 -3.30 2.37 0.58
C ILE A 89 -4.02 1.12 1.07
N ASP A 90 -5.17 1.26 1.74
CA ASP A 90 -6.00 0.16 2.27
C ASP A 90 -5.27 -0.88 3.18
N GLY A 91 -4.08 -0.55 3.68
CA GLY A 91 -3.20 -1.47 4.42
C GLY A 91 -2.18 -2.24 3.56
N TYR A 92 -2.01 -1.85 2.31
CA TYR A 92 -1.02 -2.34 1.35
C TYR A 92 0.01 -1.24 1.07
N GLU A 93 1.28 -1.57 1.26
CA GLU A 93 2.42 -0.66 1.09
C GLU A 93 2.89 -0.63 -0.37
N LEU A 94 3.03 0.56 -0.93
CA LEU A 94 3.57 0.83 -2.26
C LEU A 94 4.99 1.41 -2.11
N ASP A 95 5.95 0.89 -2.85
CA ASP A 95 7.30 1.45 -2.93
C ASP A 95 7.33 2.80 -3.68
N GLU A 96 8.51 3.42 -3.78
CA GLU A 96 8.71 4.71 -4.43
C GLU A 96 8.41 4.68 -5.95
N ASP A 97 8.41 3.50 -6.57
CA ASP A 97 8.01 3.28 -7.97
C ASP A 97 6.49 2.99 -8.09
N GLY A 98 5.74 3.05 -6.98
CA GLY A 98 4.29 2.82 -6.92
C GLY A 98 3.88 1.35 -6.98
N THR A 99 4.81 0.41 -6.82
CA THR A 99 4.55 -1.03 -6.87
C THR A 99 4.17 -1.57 -5.50
N TRP A 100 3.12 -2.38 -5.43
CA TRP A 100 2.75 -3.08 -4.20
C TRP A 100 3.85 -4.03 -3.74
N ILE A 101 4.38 -3.76 -2.53
CA ILE A 101 5.37 -4.59 -1.87
C ILE A 101 4.70 -5.88 -1.37
N LYS A 102 4.54 -6.83 -2.29
CA LYS A 102 3.98 -8.17 -2.08
C LYS A 102 4.69 -8.89 -0.90
N PRO A 103 3.98 -9.70 -0.10
CA PRO A 103 4.60 -10.42 1.01
C PRO A 103 5.68 -11.39 0.55
N SER A 104 6.78 -11.46 1.32
CA SER A 104 7.66 -12.63 1.33
C SER A 104 6.86 -13.86 1.80
N LYS A 105 7.21 -15.04 1.31
CA LYS A 105 6.51 -16.30 1.66
C LYS A 105 6.56 -16.54 3.18
N GLU A 106 7.68 -16.19 3.78
CA GLU A 106 8.00 -16.30 5.20
C GLU A 106 7.19 -15.31 6.05
N ALA A 107 6.85 -14.13 5.52
CA ALA A 107 5.94 -13.19 6.18
C ALA A 107 4.48 -13.67 6.11
N GLU A 108 4.05 -14.30 5.01
CA GLU A 108 2.71 -14.90 4.94
C GLU A 108 2.63 -16.15 5.84
N GLU A 109 3.69 -16.96 5.96
CA GLU A 109 3.78 -18.03 6.96
C GLU A 109 3.68 -17.48 8.40
N ALA A 110 4.34 -16.37 8.70
CA ALA A 110 4.23 -15.69 10.00
C ALA A 110 2.81 -15.16 10.28
N ARG A 111 2.16 -14.56 9.26
CA ARG A 111 0.75 -14.13 9.34
C ARG A 111 -0.19 -15.30 9.66
N ASN A 112 -0.02 -16.43 8.97
CA ASN A 112 -0.83 -17.62 9.22
C ASN A 112 -0.52 -18.27 10.58
N LEU A 113 0.69 -18.11 11.11
CA LEU A 113 1.01 -18.52 12.47
C LEU A 113 0.30 -17.66 13.52
N ILE A 114 0.21 -16.33 13.35
CA ILE A 114 -0.62 -15.47 14.21
C ILE A 114 -2.09 -15.92 14.19
N LEU A 115 -2.63 -16.21 12.99
CA LEU A 115 -4.00 -16.70 12.84
C LEU A 115 -4.23 -18.08 13.47
N LYS A 116 -3.21 -18.95 13.52
CA LYS A 116 -3.26 -20.20 14.29
C LYS A 116 -3.26 -19.90 15.80
N GLU A 117 -2.24 -19.21 16.29
CA GLU A 117 -1.96 -19.07 17.73
C GLU A 117 -2.92 -18.14 18.46
N ASP A 118 -3.62 -17.22 17.78
CA ASP A 118 -4.55 -16.25 18.43
C ASP A 118 -5.89 -16.06 17.70
N SER A 119 -6.35 -17.10 16.99
CA SER A 119 -7.60 -17.15 16.24
C SER A 119 -8.82 -16.61 17.00
N ASN A 120 -8.96 -16.92 18.29
CA ASN A 120 -10.10 -16.54 19.11
C ASN A 120 -10.15 -15.03 19.39
N TYR A 121 -9.02 -14.40 19.73
CA TYR A 121 -8.99 -12.95 19.97
C TYR A 121 -9.19 -12.16 18.67
N ILE A 122 -8.52 -12.59 17.59
CA ILE A 122 -8.64 -11.96 16.27
C ILE A 122 -10.08 -12.07 15.76
N SER A 123 -10.74 -13.21 15.94
CA SER A 123 -12.15 -13.41 15.56
C SER A 123 -13.10 -12.55 16.40
N LYS A 124 -12.84 -12.40 17.71
CA LYS A 124 -13.59 -11.48 18.59
C LYS A 124 -13.50 -10.04 18.09
N MET A 125 -12.30 -9.55 17.80
CA MET A 125 -12.09 -8.18 17.31
C MET A 125 -12.66 -7.95 15.91
N ASN A 126 -12.58 -8.96 15.03
CA ASN A 126 -13.20 -8.89 13.71
C ASN A 126 -14.73 -8.78 13.81
N ALA A 127 -15.37 -9.60 14.66
CA ALA A 127 -16.81 -9.57 14.85
C ALA A 127 -17.32 -8.32 15.59
N ALA A 128 -16.56 -7.79 16.54
CA ALA A 128 -16.97 -6.64 17.34
C ALA A 128 -16.73 -5.28 16.64
N TYR A 129 -15.60 -5.14 15.92
CA TYR A 129 -15.12 -3.84 15.42
C TYR A 129 -14.76 -3.86 13.92
N GLY A 130 -15.06 -4.93 13.20
CA GLY A 130 -14.63 -5.11 11.81
C GLY A 130 -13.11 -5.24 11.66
N ALA A 131 -12.38 -5.48 12.76
CA ALA A 131 -10.94 -5.42 12.79
C ALA A 131 -10.29 -6.43 11.82
N LYS A 132 -9.24 -6.01 11.13
CA LYS A 132 -8.48 -6.84 10.20
C LYS A 132 -7.04 -6.93 10.69
N LEU A 133 -6.44 -8.12 10.59
CA LEU A 133 -4.99 -8.28 10.71
C LEU A 133 -4.35 -7.73 9.43
N THR A 134 -3.96 -6.46 9.46
CA THR A 134 -3.37 -5.70 8.34
C THR A 134 -1.84 -5.71 8.42
N LYS A 135 -1.19 -5.50 7.26
CA LYS A 135 0.27 -5.59 7.13
C LYS A 135 0.89 -4.19 7.16
N ARG A 136 1.08 -3.64 8.37
CA ARG A 136 2.10 -2.59 8.58
C ARG A 136 3.46 -3.25 8.39
N TYR A 137 4.01 -3.12 7.19
CA TYR A 137 4.81 -4.21 6.62
C TYR A 137 6.30 -4.25 7.01
N PHE A 138 6.58 -3.73 8.20
CA PHE A 138 7.91 -3.55 8.74
C PHE A 138 8.59 -4.90 9.05
N GLU A 139 9.39 -5.36 8.09
CA GLU A 139 10.48 -6.28 8.39
C GLU A 139 11.57 -5.53 9.15
N GLY A 140 12.00 -6.05 10.31
CA GLY A 140 13.06 -5.42 11.08
C GLY A 140 13.47 -6.18 12.33
N ASN A 141 14.46 -5.63 13.03
CA ASN A 141 14.98 -6.20 14.26
C ASN A 141 14.13 -5.79 15.47
N ILE A 142 13.86 -6.71 16.40
CA ILE A 142 12.99 -6.43 17.56
C ILE A 142 13.49 -5.21 18.36
N ASN A 143 14.81 -5.01 18.47
CA ASN A 143 15.45 -3.91 19.19
C ASN A 143 15.13 -2.52 18.62
N LYS A 144 14.67 -2.42 17.36
CA LYS A 144 14.28 -1.13 16.73
C LYS A 144 12.83 -0.75 17.01
N PHE A 145 11.94 -1.73 17.16
CA PHE A 145 10.51 -1.49 17.44
C PHE A 145 10.23 -1.44 18.94
N ILE A 146 10.97 -2.23 19.71
CA ILE A 146 10.80 -2.39 21.14
C ILE A 146 12.19 -2.43 21.75
N ALA A 147 12.45 -1.57 22.74
CA ALA A 147 13.70 -1.63 23.49
C ALA A 147 13.72 -2.94 24.30
N SER A 148 14.35 -3.99 23.76
CA SER A 148 14.39 -5.33 24.35
C SER A 148 14.94 -5.30 25.78
N ASP A 149 15.91 -4.40 26.05
CA ASP A 149 16.42 -4.08 27.38
C ASP A 149 15.33 -3.77 28.42
N LYS A 150 14.24 -3.09 28.02
CA LYS A 150 13.13 -2.70 28.91
C LYS A 150 12.17 -3.85 29.23
N TRP A 151 12.10 -4.89 28.38
CA TRP A 151 11.12 -5.98 28.48
C TRP A 151 11.74 -7.37 28.66
N ASN A 152 13.07 -7.49 28.57
CA ASN A 152 13.84 -8.74 28.59
C ASN A 152 13.30 -9.79 27.59
N LEU A 153 13.03 -9.34 26.37
CA LEU A 153 12.60 -10.18 25.24
C LEU A 153 13.80 -10.90 24.59
N PRO A 154 13.60 -12.09 23.97
CA PRO A 154 14.60 -12.69 23.11
C PRO A 154 14.96 -11.75 21.95
N VAL A 155 16.26 -11.51 21.74
CA VAL A 155 16.74 -10.65 20.65
C VAL A 155 16.81 -11.47 19.36
N GLU A 156 15.88 -11.19 18.44
CA GLU A 156 15.86 -11.73 17.08
C GLU A 156 15.24 -10.72 16.10
N ASP A 157 15.33 -11.00 14.80
CA ASP A 157 14.53 -10.28 13.81
C ASP A 157 13.07 -10.75 13.87
N VAL A 158 12.14 -9.86 13.52
CA VAL A 158 10.70 -10.12 13.57
C VAL A 158 9.99 -9.75 12.25
N TYR A 159 8.85 -10.39 12.03
CA TYR A 159 7.78 -9.86 11.18
C TYR A 159 6.77 -9.13 12.06
N VAL A 160 6.37 -7.92 11.69
CA VAL A 160 5.41 -7.09 12.43
C VAL A 160 4.08 -7.02 11.67
N PHE A 161 2.96 -7.03 12.40
CA PHE A 161 1.60 -6.91 11.87
C PHE A 161 0.73 -6.09 12.84
N SER A 162 -0.36 -5.50 12.37
CA SER A 162 -1.28 -4.73 13.21
C SER A 162 -2.70 -5.26 13.09
N LEU A 163 -3.37 -5.53 14.21
CA LEU A 163 -4.81 -5.81 14.23
C LEU A 163 -5.56 -4.48 14.39
N THR A 164 -6.10 -3.96 13.29
CA THR A 164 -6.63 -2.58 13.18
C THR A 164 -8.13 -2.55 12.89
N GLY A 165 -8.86 -1.72 13.62
CA GLY A 165 -10.27 -1.37 13.36
C GLY A 165 -10.44 -0.31 12.28
N SER A 166 -11.70 0.00 11.96
CA SER A 166 -12.09 0.98 10.92
C SER A 166 -11.64 2.42 11.18
N TYR A 167 -11.31 2.78 12.43
CA TYR A 167 -10.85 4.11 12.84
C TYR A 167 -9.32 4.24 12.99
N ASN A 168 -8.56 3.25 12.49
CA ASN A 168 -7.13 3.06 12.79
C ASN A 168 -6.81 2.79 14.27
N ASP A 169 -7.83 2.46 15.08
CA ASP A 169 -7.64 1.85 16.40
C ASP A 169 -6.88 0.53 16.22
N GLU A 170 -5.61 0.53 16.61
CA GLU A 170 -4.84 -0.69 16.80
C GLU A 170 -5.32 -1.36 18.09
N TYR A 171 -5.61 -2.67 18.04
CA TYR A 171 -5.99 -3.46 19.21
C TYR A 171 -4.77 -4.20 19.76
N CYS A 172 -4.03 -4.85 18.85
CA CYS A 172 -2.76 -5.50 19.12
C CYS A 172 -1.80 -5.33 17.94
N GLY A 173 -0.58 -4.85 18.22
CA GLY A 173 0.56 -5.04 17.34
C GLY A 173 1.13 -6.44 17.55
N TYR A 174 1.07 -7.30 16.54
CA TYR A 174 1.64 -8.64 16.60
C TYR A 174 3.07 -8.66 16.08
N MET A 175 3.91 -9.50 16.69
CA MET A 175 5.25 -9.82 16.19
C MET A 175 5.40 -11.33 16.08
N VAL A 176 6.16 -11.79 15.08
CA VAL A 176 6.59 -13.20 14.98
C VAL A 176 8.10 -13.24 14.86
N GLY A 177 8.76 -13.96 15.78
CA GLY A 177 10.20 -14.19 15.73
C GLY A 177 10.60 -14.92 14.46
N LYS A 178 11.50 -14.34 13.64
CA LYS A 178 11.93 -14.95 12.37
C LYS A 178 12.62 -16.29 12.60
N THR A 179 13.32 -16.44 13.73
CA THR A 179 14.05 -17.66 14.10
C THR A 179 13.23 -18.56 15.01
N THR A 180 12.70 -18.03 16.12
CA THR A 180 12.00 -18.85 17.12
C THR A 180 10.58 -19.24 16.72
N LYS A 181 9.97 -18.51 15.78
CA LYS A 181 8.53 -18.59 15.44
C LYS A 181 7.60 -18.31 16.62
N ASN A 182 8.08 -17.72 17.72
CA ASN A 182 7.22 -17.26 18.80
C ASN A 182 6.32 -16.13 18.32
N VAL A 183 5.01 -16.23 18.60
CA VAL A 183 4.04 -15.16 18.39
C VAL A 183 3.97 -14.30 19.65
N TYR A 184 4.05 -12.98 19.48
CA TYR A 184 3.88 -12.00 20.55
C TYR A 184 2.78 -11.01 20.18
N CYS A 185 2.05 -10.53 21.19
CA CYS A 185 1.08 -9.46 21.09
C CYS A 185 1.46 -8.29 22.00
N VAL A 186 1.41 -7.08 21.44
CA VAL A 186 1.58 -5.80 22.12
C VAL A 186 0.23 -5.07 22.10
N PRO A 187 -0.57 -5.12 23.18
CA PRO A 187 -1.87 -4.47 23.21
C PRO A 187 -1.72 -2.95 23.29
N HIS A 188 -2.46 -2.24 22.44
CA HIS A 188 -2.44 -0.77 22.38
C HIS A 188 -3.21 -0.14 23.56
N GLN A 189 -4.24 -0.82 24.07
CA GLN A 189 -4.90 -0.51 25.35
C GLN A 189 -4.81 -1.74 26.25
N GLY A 190 -4.07 -1.68 27.36
CA GLY A 190 -4.08 -2.78 28.35
C GLY A 190 -2.93 -2.87 29.34
N GLY A 191 -1.78 -2.26 29.08
CA GLY A 191 -0.64 -2.28 30.01
C GLY A 191 0.69 -1.92 29.38
N LEU A 192 1.78 -2.08 30.15
CA LEU A 192 3.16 -1.87 29.69
C LEU A 192 3.88 -3.22 29.52
N SER A 193 3.15 -4.20 28.98
CA SER A 193 3.55 -5.59 28.86
C SER A 193 3.36 -6.13 27.45
N ILE A 194 4.17 -7.13 27.12
CA ILE A 194 4.19 -7.84 25.85
C ILE A 194 3.92 -9.31 26.15
N TYR A 195 2.99 -9.91 25.40
CA TYR A 195 2.42 -11.20 25.75
C TYR A 195 2.76 -12.22 24.68
N GLN A 196 3.52 -13.26 25.02
CA GLN A 196 3.79 -14.37 24.12
C GLN A 196 2.58 -15.30 24.10
N ILE A 197 2.04 -15.52 22.91
CA ILE A 197 0.77 -16.21 22.67
C ILE A 197 1.02 -17.57 22.05
N LYS A 198 0.26 -18.59 22.49
CA LYS A 198 0.25 -19.92 21.87
C LYS A 198 -1.09 -20.60 22.12
N ASP A 199 -1.62 -21.29 21.11
CA ASP A 199 -2.86 -22.08 21.16
C ASP A 199 -4.04 -21.33 21.83
N ASN A 200 -4.14 -20.01 21.56
CA ASN A 200 -5.08 -19.02 22.12
C ASN A 200 -4.86 -18.57 23.57
N GLU A 201 -3.78 -18.99 24.23
CA GLU A 201 -3.43 -18.59 25.62
C GLU A 201 -2.21 -17.67 25.70
N ILE A 202 -2.13 -16.88 26.77
CA ILE A 202 -0.93 -16.11 27.14
C ILE A 202 0.00 -17.06 27.89
N ILE A 203 1.05 -17.56 27.23
CA ILE A 203 1.99 -18.52 27.83
C ILE A 203 3.14 -17.85 28.60
N LYS A 204 3.41 -16.56 28.32
CA LYS A 204 4.39 -15.75 29.06
C LYS A 204 4.13 -14.25 28.91
N THR A 205 4.24 -13.51 30.01
CA THR A 205 4.18 -12.05 30.02
C THR A 205 5.58 -11.47 30.23
N TYR A 206 5.96 -10.54 29.37
CA TYR A 206 7.18 -9.74 29.45
C TYR A 206 6.77 -8.34 29.91
N LYS A 207 7.19 -7.91 31.10
CA LYS A 207 6.81 -6.63 31.72
C LYS A 207 7.87 -5.56 31.46
N TRP A 208 7.48 -4.29 31.35
CA TRP A 208 8.46 -3.20 31.37
C TRP A 208 9.06 -3.09 32.78
N LEU A 209 10.36 -3.41 32.89
CA LEU A 209 11.15 -3.49 34.13
C LEU A 209 11.01 -2.29 35.07
N ASP A 210 10.88 -1.06 34.55
CA ASP A 210 10.86 0.18 35.35
C ASP A 210 9.44 0.65 35.72
N SER A 211 8.40 -0.12 35.40
CA SER A 211 7.01 0.34 35.48
C SER A 211 6.23 -0.25 36.66
N TYR A 212 5.60 0.61 37.45
CA TYR A 212 4.58 0.24 38.46
C TYR A 212 3.18 0.11 37.83
N GLY A 213 3.12 -0.34 36.57
CA GLY A 213 1.89 -0.44 35.78
C GLY A 213 0.99 -1.61 36.18
N TYR A 214 -0.29 -1.52 35.82
CA TYR A 214 -1.23 -2.62 35.98
C TYR A 214 -1.10 -3.61 34.81
N ASP A 215 -0.49 -4.78 35.06
CA ASP A 215 -0.38 -5.87 34.09
C ASP A 215 -1.43 -6.96 34.32
N GLY A 216 -2.71 -6.58 34.28
CA GLY A 216 -3.81 -7.54 34.24
C GLY A 216 -3.83 -8.35 32.94
N ASN A 217 -4.72 -9.33 32.87
CA ASN A 217 -5.02 -9.99 31.59
C ASN A 217 -5.85 -9.05 30.72
N TRP A 218 -5.16 -8.29 29.86
CA TRP A 218 -5.74 -7.28 28.96
C TRP A 218 -6.92 -7.80 28.13
N ARG A 219 -6.93 -9.09 27.74
CA ARG A 219 -8.03 -9.74 27.00
C ARG A 219 -9.36 -9.79 27.77
N ASN A 220 -9.31 -9.65 29.10
CA ASN A 220 -10.47 -9.52 29.97
C ASN A 220 -10.82 -8.06 30.30
N LEU A 221 -9.94 -7.07 30.07
CA LEU A 221 -10.22 -5.64 30.37
C LEU A 221 -11.26 -5.03 29.41
N GLU A 222 -11.52 -5.68 28.28
CA GLU A 222 -12.58 -5.33 27.33
C GLU A 222 -13.97 -5.84 27.75
N LYS A 223 -14.19 -6.27 29.02
CA LYS A 223 -15.51 -6.68 29.53
C LYS A 223 -16.32 -5.55 30.16
N ASP A 224 -15.66 -4.45 30.52
CA ASP A 224 -16.21 -3.39 31.38
C ASP A 224 -16.29 -2.02 30.65
N LYS A 225 -16.68 -2.02 29.36
CA LYS A 225 -16.96 -0.83 28.54
C LYS A 225 -18.22 -1.04 27.70
#